data_AF-A0A314Y3I3-F1
#
_entry.id   AF-A0A314Y3I3-F1
#
_cell.length_a   1.000
_cell.length_b   1.000
_cell.length_c   1.000
_cell.angle_alpha   90.00
_cell.angle_beta   90.00
_cell.angle_gamma   90.00
#
_symmetry.space_group_name_H-M   'P 1'
#
loop_
_entity.id
_entity.type
_entity.pdbx_description
1 polymer ?
#
loop_
_entity_poly.entity_id
_entity_poly.type
_entity_poly.pdbx_seq_one_letter_code
_entity_poly.pdbx_strand_id
1 'polypeptide(L)'
;MRCEQDMVSELNYDGAVLKEKRHLYLLTLHWMSIERENSDAVAEESDVIIKSMEALQPHSSLKQLVVDGYPGGRFASWFHSLTNIVNLILSHCDKCQHLPPLDHLPFLKSLEVSGLRNLEHISEDMVKDFASDEMMSAASPSTTFFPSLESFV
;
A
#
# COMPACT_ATOMS: atom_id res chain seq x y z
N MET A 1 11.18 32.56 -1.88
CA MET A 1 10.13 31.59 -1.51
C MET A 1 10.06 30.57 -2.64
N ARG A 2 9.96 29.28 -2.29
CA ARG A 2 10.03 28.07 -3.14
C ARG A 2 11.45 27.52 -3.33
N CYS A 3 11.91 26.78 -2.32
CA CYS A 3 12.90 25.73 -2.52
C CYS A 3 12.21 24.60 -3.30
N GLU A 4 12.41 24.58 -4.61
CA GLU A 4 12.37 23.35 -5.39
C GLU A 4 13.77 22.74 -5.23
N GLN A 5 13.94 21.95 -4.16
CA GLN A 5 14.98 20.94 -4.16
C GLN A 5 14.28 19.63 -4.47
N ASP A 6 14.44 19.22 -5.73
CA ASP A 6 14.28 17.86 -6.19
C ASP A 6 14.93 16.92 -5.19
N MET A 7 14.10 16.33 -4.34
CA MET A 7 14.51 15.35 -3.34
C MET A 7 14.46 13.97 -4.00
N VAL A 8 15.19 13.80 -5.09
CA VAL A 8 15.58 12.47 -5.57
C VAL A 8 16.72 12.00 -4.67
N SER A 9 16.40 11.74 -3.41
CA SER A 9 17.35 11.12 -2.50
C SER A 9 17.51 9.68 -2.94
N GLU A 10 18.68 9.37 -3.50
CA GLU A 10 19.23 8.01 -3.57
C GLU A 10 18.93 7.30 -2.24
N LEU A 11 18.04 6.31 -2.29
CA LEU A 11 17.55 5.62 -1.11
C LEU A 11 18.66 4.71 -0.57
N ASN A 12 19.50 5.26 0.30
CA ASN A 12 20.18 4.45 1.31
C ASN A 12 19.10 3.86 2.23
N TYR A 13 19.19 2.57 2.55
CA TYR A 13 18.16 1.75 3.21
C TYR A 13 17.83 2.13 4.68
N ASP A 14 17.69 3.41 5.00
CA ASP A 14 17.27 3.90 6.30
C ASP A 14 15.82 4.41 6.22
N GLY A 15 14.88 3.47 6.21
CA GLY A 15 13.46 3.79 6.26
C GLY A 15 13.02 4.53 7.55
N ALA A 16 13.88 4.55 8.59
CA ALA A 16 13.75 5.41 9.77
C ALA A 16 13.60 6.90 9.41
N VAL A 17 14.18 7.35 8.30
CA VAL A 17 14.15 8.76 7.88
C VAL A 17 12.75 9.17 7.35
N LEU A 18 11.97 8.25 6.77
CA LEU A 18 10.69 8.59 6.13
C LEU A 18 9.59 8.93 7.14
N LYS A 19 9.60 8.29 8.31
CA LYS A 19 8.66 8.55 9.40
C LYS A 19 8.85 9.93 10.02
N GLU A 20 10.03 10.52 9.92
CA GLU A 20 10.35 11.83 10.50
C GLU A 20 10.05 13.00 9.56
N LYS A 21 9.89 12.74 8.25
CA LYS A 21 9.62 13.77 7.23
C LYS A 21 8.17 14.27 7.28
N ARG A 22 7.87 15.15 8.23
CA ARG A 22 6.52 15.75 8.44
C ARG A 22 5.97 16.58 7.28
N HIS A 23 6.83 16.95 6.33
CA HIS A 23 6.49 17.72 5.12
C HIS A 23 6.57 16.88 3.85
N LEU A 24 6.69 15.55 3.97
CA LEU A 24 6.59 14.65 2.84
C LEU A 24 5.11 14.44 2.50
N TYR A 25 4.71 14.87 1.31
CA TYR A 25 3.35 14.75 0.80
C TYR A 25 3.24 13.76 -0.37
N LEU A 26 4.34 13.48 -1.06
CA LEU A 26 4.44 12.53 -2.16
C LEU A 26 5.58 11.56 -1.86
N LEU A 27 5.32 10.27 -2.04
CA LEU A 27 6.30 9.20 -1.96
C LEU A 27 6.14 8.31 -3.17
N THR A 28 7.23 8.14 -3.92
CA THR A 28 7.31 7.18 -5.03
C THR A 28 8.30 6.10 -4.64
N LEU A 29 7.82 4.86 -4.66
CA LEU A 29 8.61 3.66 -4.41
C LEU A 29 8.66 2.85 -5.70
N HIS A 30 9.86 2.64 -6.22
CA HIS A 30 10.08 1.94 -7.47
C HIS A 30 11.05 0.78 -7.24
N TRP A 31 10.62 -0.43 -7.60
CA TRP A 31 11.45 -1.62 -7.55
C TRP A 31 11.91 -1.98 -8.96
N MET A 32 13.22 -1.93 -9.18
CA MET A 32 13.79 -2.44 -10.42
C MET A 32 13.74 -3.96 -10.40
N SER A 33 13.05 -4.55 -11.38
CA SER A 33 13.08 -5.99 -11.59
C SER A 33 14.47 -6.39 -12.07
N ILE A 34 15.25 -7.01 -11.18
CA ILE A 34 16.44 -7.76 -11.59
C ILE A 34 15.90 -9.09 -12.07
N GLU A 35 15.96 -9.35 -13.37
CA GLU A 35 15.67 -10.66 -13.96
C GLU A 35 16.66 -11.68 -13.38
N ARG A 36 16.33 -12.25 -12.21
CA ARG A 36 17.06 -13.40 -11.69
C ARG A 36 16.50 -14.62 -12.40
N GLU A 37 17.31 -15.14 -13.33
CA GLU A 37 17.13 -16.47 -13.89
C GLU A 37 17.02 -17.48 -12.74
N ASN A 38 15.83 -18.07 -12.61
CA ASN A 38 15.61 -19.38 -12.01
C ASN A 38 16.13 -19.57 -10.57
N SER A 39 15.26 -19.37 -9.57
CA SER A 39 15.49 -19.98 -8.25
C SER A 39 14.18 -20.24 -7.53
N ASP A 40 13.97 -21.49 -7.13
CA ASP A 40 12.90 -21.99 -6.27
C ASP A 40 12.91 -21.39 -4.84
N ALA A 41 13.63 -20.28 -4.61
CA ALA A 41 13.71 -19.55 -3.34
C ALA A 41 12.56 -18.54 -3.17
N VAL A 42 11.31 -18.99 -3.33
CA VAL A 42 10.17 -18.06 -3.47
C VAL A 42 9.74 -17.44 -2.13
N ALA A 43 9.92 -18.15 -1.01
CA ALA A 43 9.43 -17.70 0.30
C ALA A 43 10.39 -16.72 1.01
N GLU A 44 11.70 -17.03 1.05
CA GLU A 44 12.69 -16.21 1.77
C GLU A 44 12.91 -14.85 1.09
N GLU A 45 12.90 -14.80 -0.25
CA GLU A 45 12.97 -13.53 -0.98
C GLU A 45 11.76 -12.64 -0.70
N SER A 46 10.56 -13.22 -0.58
CA SER A 46 9.33 -12.48 -0.30
C SER A 46 9.40 -11.78 1.07
N ASP A 47 9.84 -12.48 2.12
CA ASP A 47 9.94 -11.89 3.46
C ASP A 47 10.99 -10.77 3.55
N VAL A 48 12.10 -10.88 2.81
CA VAL A 48 13.11 -9.80 2.75
C VAL A 48 12.54 -8.56 2.05
N ILE A 49 11.79 -8.74 0.96
CA ILE A 49 11.14 -7.64 0.24
C ILE A 49 10.11 -6.94 1.13
N ILE A 50 9.28 -7.71 1.84
CA ILE A 50 8.26 -7.17 2.73
C ILE A 50 8.91 -6.42 3.90
N LYS A 51 9.95 -6.98 4.53
CA LYS A 51 10.72 -6.28 5.57
C LYS A 51 11.34 -4.97 5.07
N SER A 52 11.81 -4.96 3.83
CA SER A 52 12.34 -3.74 3.20
C SER A 52 11.23 -2.70 3.04
N MET A 53 10.02 -3.12 2.67
CA MET A 53 8.87 -2.21 2.62
C MET A 53 8.46 -1.72 4.02
N GLU A 54 8.44 -2.58 5.04
CA GLU A 54 8.13 -2.21 6.43
C GLU A 54 9.06 -1.12 6.97
N ALA A 55 10.35 -1.19 6.63
CA ALA A 55 11.31 -0.19 7.05
C ALA A 55 10.94 1.21 6.53
N LEU A 56 10.35 1.33 5.34
CA LEU A 56 10.04 2.58 4.66
C LEU A 56 8.84 3.36 5.24
N GLN A 57 8.31 2.97 6.41
CA GLN A 57 7.12 3.55 7.02
C GLN A 57 7.05 5.09 6.87
N PRO A 58 6.14 5.64 6.05
CA PRO A 58 6.05 7.07 5.82
C PRO A 58 5.39 7.79 7.00
N HIS A 59 5.67 9.09 7.11
CA HIS A 59 4.92 9.96 8.02
C HIS A 59 3.45 10.11 7.57
N SER A 60 2.54 10.28 8.53
CA SER A 60 1.09 10.41 8.27
C SER A 60 0.70 11.67 7.50
N SER A 61 1.63 12.58 7.21
CA SER A 61 1.41 13.74 6.34
C SER A 61 1.25 13.37 4.87
N LEU A 62 1.63 12.15 4.50
CA LEU A 62 1.63 11.69 3.12
C LEU A 62 0.24 11.80 2.50
N LYS A 63 0.17 12.39 1.30
CA LYS A 63 -1.05 12.61 0.52
C LYS A 63 -1.07 11.79 -0.77
N GLN A 64 0.09 11.44 -1.30
CA GLN A 64 0.23 10.71 -2.54
C GLN A 64 1.25 9.58 -2.37
N LEU A 65 0.87 8.38 -2.76
CA LEU A 65 1.73 7.21 -2.77
C LEU A 65 1.70 6.58 -4.17
N VAL A 66 2.89 6.41 -4.74
CA VAL A 66 3.11 5.65 -5.98
C VAL A 66 3.98 4.45 -5.64
N VAL A 67 3.50 3.26 -5.96
CA VAL A 67 4.25 2.00 -5.82
C VAL A 67 4.31 1.36 -7.20
N ASP A 68 5.51 1.19 -7.72
CA ASP A 68 5.73 0.63 -9.04
C ASP A 68 6.73 -0.54 -8.99
N GLY A 69 6.35 -1.66 -9.62
CA GLY A 69 7.19 -2.86 -9.75
C GLY A 69 7.38 -3.66 -8.47
N TYR A 70 6.56 -3.46 -7.42
CA TYR A 70 6.76 -4.11 -6.13
C TYR A 70 6.66 -5.64 -6.24
N PRO A 71 7.73 -6.38 -5.89
CA PRO A 71 7.78 -7.83 -6.09
C PRO A 71 7.27 -8.63 -4.88
N GLY A 72 6.75 -7.99 -3.84
CA GLY A 72 6.25 -8.68 -2.65
C GLY A 72 4.81 -9.17 -2.81
N GLY A 73 4.48 -10.29 -2.18
CA GLY A 73 3.13 -10.87 -2.22
C GLY A 73 2.08 -10.08 -1.43
N ARG A 74 2.51 -9.33 -0.41
CA ARG A 74 1.66 -8.50 0.46
C ARG A 74 2.30 -7.13 0.72
N PHE A 75 1.46 -6.14 1.02
CA PHE A 75 1.89 -4.81 1.43
C PHE A 75 2.33 -4.78 2.90
N ALA A 76 3.16 -3.80 3.25
CA ALA A 76 3.58 -3.56 4.62
C ALA A 76 2.43 -3.13 5.53
N SER A 77 2.54 -3.42 6.82
CA SER A 77 1.55 -3.15 7.87
C SER A 77 1.13 -1.67 7.93
N TRP A 78 2.08 -0.76 7.70
CA TRP A 78 1.85 0.68 7.72
C TRP A 78 0.94 1.17 6.58
N PHE A 79 0.65 0.34 5.57
CA PHE A 79 -0.28 0.70 4.51
C PHE A 79 -1.68 1.03 5.05
N HIS A 80 -2.13 0.34 6.11
CA HIS A 80 -3.39 0.63 6.82
C HIS A 80 -3.36 1.95 7.62
N SER A 81 -2.16 2.49 7.87
CA SER A 81 -1.99 3.75 8.63
C SER A 81 -2.05 4.99 7.73
N LEU A 82 -2.24 4.82 6.42
CA LEU A 82 -2.21 5.86 5.41
C LEU A 82 -3.49 6.70 5.32
N THR A 83 -4.10 7.04 6.45
CA THR A 83 -5.43 7.67 6.54
C THR A 83 -5.54 9.03 5.83
N ASN A 84 -4.42 9.68 5.53
CA ASN A 84 -4.35 10.98 4.88
C ASN A 84 -4.18 10.93 3.35
N ILE A 85 -4.07 9.74 2.76
CA ILE A 85 -3.85 9.57 1.33
C ILE A 85 -5.05 10.08 0.53
N VAL A 86 -4.72 10.78 -0.55
CA VAL A 86 -5.63 11.36 -1.53
C VAL A 86 -5.46 10.65 -2.87
N ASN A 87 -4.22 10.38 -3.28
CA ASN A 87 -3.93 9.66 -4.52
C ASN A 87 -3.09 8.42 -4.24
N LEU A 88 -3.55 7.27 -4.70
CA LEU A 88 -2.86 5.99 -4.61
C LEU A 88 -2.70 5.40 -6.01
N ILE A 89 -1.46 5.13 -6.39
CA ILE A 89 -1.12 4.50 -7.68
C ILE A 89 -0.32 3.24 -7.38
N LEU A 90 -0.85 2.10 -7.83
CA LEU A 90 -0.21 0.79 -7.74
C LEU A 90 0.00 0.28 -9.16
N SER A 91 1.26 0.14 -9.57
CA SER A 91 1.64 -0.25 -10.93
C SER A 91 2.61 -1.43 -10.93
N HIS A 92 2.42 -2.39 -11.83
CA HIS A 92 3.34 -3.52 -12.06
C HIS A 92 3.65 -4.36 -10.79
N CYS A 93 2.73 -4.41 -9.83
CA CYS A 93 2.83 -5.21 -8.60
C CYS A 93 2.37 -6.65 -8.85
N ASP A 94 2.93 -7.31 -9.87
CA ASP A 94 2.40 -8.57 -10.43
C ASP A 94 2.32 -9.73 -9.43
N LYS A 95 3.19 -9.74 -8.42
CA LYS A 95 3.22 -10.78 -7.38
C LYS A 95 2.21 -10.56 -6.25
N CYS A 96 1.58 -9.38 -6.18
CA CYS A 96 0.62 -9.07 -5.14
C CYS A 96 -0.68 -9.86 -5.36
N GLN A 97 -1.03 -10.69 -4.37
CA GLN A 97 -2.26 -11.50 -4.40
C GLN A 97 -3.40 -10.85 -3.63
N HIS A 98 -3.07 -10.08 -2.60
CA HIS A 98 -4.03 -9.46 -1.70
C HIS A 98 -3.69 -8.00 -1.48
N LEU A 99 -4.68 -7.13 -1.71
CA LEU A 99 -4.65 -5.75 -1.26
C LEU A 99 -5.41 -5.61 0.07
N PRO A 100 -4.88 -4.82 1.01
CA PRO A 100 -5.65 -4.48 2.19
C PRO A 100 -6.94 -3.73 1.81
N PRO A 101 -8.01 -3.83 2.63
CA PRO A 101 -9.21 -3.02 2.42
C PRO A 101 -8.84 -1.55 2.33
N LEU A 102 -9.27 -0.86 1.27
CA LEU A 102 -8.94 0.54 1.05
C LEU A 102 -10.07 1.48 1.52
N ASP A 103 -11.18 0.92 1.99
CA ASP A 103 -12.37 1.62 2.51
C ASP A 103 -12.10 2.46 3.76
N HIS A 104 -11.03 2.17 4.50
CA HIS A 104 -10.55 2.96 5.63
C HIS A 104 -9.85 4.29 5.23
N LEU A 105 -9.73 4.60 3.94
CA LEU A 105 -9.08 5.81 3.43
C LEU A 105 -10.10 6.93 3.17
N PRO A 106 -10.42 7.79 4.16
CA PRO A 106 -11.53 8.75 4.05
C PRO A 106 -11.30 9.85 3.02
N PHE A 107 -10.04 10.15 2.69
CA PHE A 107 -9.66 11.24 1.77
C PHE A 107 -9.24 10.75 0.38
N LEU A 108 -9.32 9.45 0.10
CA LEU A 108 -8.90 8.89 -1.18
C LEU A 108 -9.82 9.40 -2.29
N LYS A 109 -9.25 10.17 -3.21
CA LYS A 109 -9.93 10.75 -4.37
C LYS A 109 -9.57 10.04 -5.66
N SER A 110 -8.33 9.59 -5.79
CA SER A 110 -7.84 8.89 -6.97
C SER A 110 -7.19 7.58 -6.58
N LEU A 111 -7.66 6.49 -7.19
CA LEU A 111 -7.06 5.18 -7.09
C LEU A 111 -6.78 4.66 -8.50
N GLU A 112 -5.51 4.38 -8.78
CA GLU A 112 -5.07 3.75 -10.02
C GLU A 112 -4.44 2.40 -9.70
N VAL A 113 -4.93 1.34 -10.34
CA VAL A 113 -4.43 -0.02 -10.15
C VAL A 113 -4.18 -0.65 -11.52
N SER A 114 -2.91 -0.74 -11.91
CA SER A 114 -2.50 -1.24 -13.22
C SER A 114 -1.39 -2.29 -13.09
N GLY A 115 -1.43 -3.36 -13.90
CA GLY A 115 -0.38 -4.39 -13.86
C GLY A 115 -0.28 -5.12 -12.51
N LEU A 116 -1.41 -5.50 -11.91
CA LEU A 116 -1.49 -6.40 -10.76
C LEU A 116 -2.01 -7.77 -11.21
N ARG A 117 -1.19 -8.53 -11.96
CA ARG A 117 -1.65 -9.75 -12.66
C ARG A 117 -2.19 -10.87 -11.76
N ASN A 118 -1.67 -11.02 -10.56
CA ASN A 118 -2.06 -12.09 -9.63
C ASN A 118 -3.01 -11.62 -8.52
N LEU A 119 -3.57 -10.41 -8.61
CA LEU A 119 -4.47 -9.90 -7.57
C LEU A 119 -5.77 -10.71 -7.54
N GLU A 120 -6.04 -11.37 -6.42
CA GLU A 120 -7.23 -12.18 -6.20
C GLU A 120 -8.29 -11.42 -5.38
N HIS A 121 -7.87 -10.71 -4.33
CA HIS A 121 -8.77 -10.08 -3.37
C HIS A 121 -8.31 -8.70 -2.88
N ILE A 122 -9.27 -7.81 -2.63
CA ILE A 122 -9.09 -6.54 -1.91
C ILE A 122 -9.82 -6.67 -0.56
N SER A 123 -9.30 -7.52 0.32
CA SER A 123 -9.86 -7.78 1.65
C SER A 123 -8.79 -8.36 2.58
N GLU A 124 -8.91 -8.12 3.89
CA GLU A 124 -8.15 -8.89 4.87
C GLU A 124 -8.56 -10.36 4.79
N ASP A 125 -7.58 -11.27 4.77
CA ASP A 125 -7.81 -12.66 5.11
C ASP A 125 -8.24 -12.72 6.58
N MET A 126 -9.54 -12.53 6.83
CA MET A 126 -10.12 -12.87 8.12
C MET A 126 -9.90 -14.37 8.32
N VAL A 127 -8.88 -14.70 9.12
CA VAL A 127 -8.78 -15.98 9.80
C VAL A 127 -10.11 -16.19 10.51
N LYS A 128 -10.90 -17.12 9.98
CA LYS A 128 -12.17 -17.58 10.52
C LYS A 128 -11.92 -18.28 11.85
N ASP A 129 -11.82 -17.52 12.93
CA ASP A 129 -12.04 -18.07 14.27
C ASP A 129 -13.52 -17.95 14.62
N PHE A 130 -14.10 -19.11 14.89
CA PHE A 130 -15.52 -19.36 14.99
C PHE A 130 -16.17 -18.78 16.27
N ALA A 131 -17.34 -18.19 16.05
CA ALA A 131 -18.56 -18.22 16.86
C ALA A 131 -18.58 -17.60 18.28
N SER A 132 -19.43 -16.59 18.42
CA SER A 132 -20.59 -16.73 19.30
C SER A 132 -21.79 -15.98 18.71
N ASP A 133 -22.90 -16.71 18.58
CA ASP A 133 -24.24 -16.21 18.30
C ASP A 133 -24.53 -14.94 19.10
N GLU A 134 -24.90 -13.84 18.44
CA GLU A 134 -26.01 -13.00 18.89
C GLU A 134 -26.63 -12.27 17.68
N MET A 135 -27.88 -12.66 17.41
CA MET A 135 -28.85 -11.98 16.57
C MET A 135 -29.01 -10.52 17.01
N MET A 136 -28.53 -9.57 16.21
CA MET A 136 -29.00 -8.19 16.25
C MET A 136 -29.32 -7.70 14.83
N SER A 137 -30.61 -7.70 14.52
CA SER A 137 -31.20 -6.93 13.45
C SER A 137 -30.96 -5.44 13.72
N ALA A 138 -30.11 -4.80 12.90
CA ALA A 138 -30.13 -3.37 12.68
C ALA A 138 -29.73 -3.11 11.23
N ALA A 139 -30.44 -2.18 10.59
CA ALA A 139 -30.30 -1.81 9.19
C ALA A 139 -28.87 -1.90 8.68
N SER A 140 -28.68 -2.52 7.51
CA SER A 140 -27.40 -2.49 6.80
C SER A 140 -26.88 -1.06 6.80
N PRO A 141 -25.76 -0.75 7.48
CA PRO A 141 -25.16 0.55 7.34
C PRO A 141 -24.88 0.69 5.85
N SER A 142 -25.41 1.74 5.23
CA SER A 142 -25.00 2.14 3.89
C SER A 142 -23.54 2.58 4.02
N THR A 143 -22.62 1.62 4.03
CA THR A 143 -21.20 1.86 4.02
C THR A 143 -20.87 2.32 2.61
N THR A 144 -20.78 3.64 2.44
CA THR A 144 -20.26 4.22 1.21
C THR A 144 -18.81 3.78 1.07
N PHE A 145 -18.59 2.80 0.20
CA PHE A 145 -17.27 2.34 -0.21
C PHE A 145 -16.53 3.53 -0.83
N PHE A 146 -15.53 4.05 -0.13
CA PHE A 146 -14.79 5.28 -0.45
C PHE A 146 -15.64 6.57 -0.56
N PRO A 147 -15.89 7.29 0.54
CA PRO A 147 -16.77 8.46 0.54
C PRO A 147 -16.27 9.64 -0.31
N SER A 148 -14.97 9.68 -0.64
CA SER A 148 -14.33 10.78 -1.34
C SER A 148 -13.82 10.41 -2.74
N LEU A 149 -14.06 9.19 -3.23
CA LEU A 149 -13.46 8.73 -4.48
C LEU A 149 -14.07 9.46 -5.69
N GLU A 150 -13.22 10.13 -6.44
CA GLU A 150 -13.57 10.90 -7.64
C GLU A 150 -13.16 10.14 -8.92
N SER A 151 -12.10 9.33 -8.86
CA SER A 151 -11.57 8.59 -10.00
C SER A 151 -11.02 7.22 -9.60
N PHE A 152 -11.38 6.20 -10.38
CA PHE A 152 -10.83 4.84 -10.32
C PHE A 152 -10.44 4.42 -11.74
N VAL A 153 -9.16 4.08 -11.95
CA VAL A 153 -8.59 3.72 -13.26
C VAL A 153 -7.87 2.38 -13.18
#